data_AF-A0A519T8I8-F1
#
_entry.id   AF-A0A519T8I8-F1
#
_cell.length_a   1.000
_cell.length_b   1.000
_cell.length_c   1.000
_cell.angle_alpha   90.00
_cell.angle_beta   90.00
_cell.angle_gamma   90.00
#
_symmetry.space_group_name_H-M   'P 1'
#
loop_
_entity.id
_entity.type
_entity.pdbx_description
1 polymer ?
#
loop_
_entity_poly.entity_id
_entity_poly.type
_entity_poly.pdbx_seq_one_letter_code
_entity_poly.pdbx_strand_id
1 'polypeptide(L)'
;MNWFTKTFTSSIGRKIVMSLTGLFLCTFLVVHLVGNLQLFKNDDGVAFNVYSHFMGHNPIIRTVEWGLVLGFGFHIYEALMLTIRNKGARAHKYDQWEAKKNSEWTSRNMGLLGSIILVFLIVHLYNFFWRARFGTPDPDIQHNDNLYK
;
A
#
# COMPACT_ATOMS: atom_id res chain seq x y z
N MET A 1 15.86 -30.09 0.48
CA MET A 1 15.24 -28.75 0.65
C MET A 1 16.08 -27.94 1.62
N ASN A 2 16.57 -26.78 1.18
CA ASN A 2 17.63 -25.99 1.83
C ASN A 2 17.14 -25.30 3.13
N TRP A 3 17.98 -25.20 4.17
CA TRP A 3 17.63 -24.57 5.46
C TRP A 3 17.06 -23.15 5.30
N PHE A 4 17.59 -22.40 4.35
CA PHE A 4 17.11 -21.06 3.96
C PHE A 4 15.62 -21.05 3.57
N THR A 5 15.19 -22.00 2.72
CA THR A 5 13.79 -22.12 2.31
C THR A 5 12.86 -22.55 3.44
N LYS A 6 13.34 -23.38 4.39
CA LYS A 6 12.57 -23.76 5.59
C LYS A 6 12.33 -22.56 6.53
N THR A 7 13.30 -21.67 6.69
CA THR A 7 13.16 -20.48 7.54
C THR A 7 12.07 -19.54 7.01
N PHE A 8 12.04 -19.28 5.70
CA PHE A 8 11.03 -18.40 5.08
C PHE A 8 9.64 -19.04 4.91
N THR A 9 9.54 -20.37 4.85
CA THR A 9 8.25 -21.08 4.77
C THR A 9 7.62 -21.36 6.14
N SER A 10 8.37 -21.14 7.23
CA SER A 10 7.89 -21.31 8.61
C SER A 10 6.83 -20.26 9.00
N SER A 11 6.03 -20.56 10.03
CA SER A 11 5.00 -19.65 10.55
C SER A 11 5.58 -18.34 11.09
N ILE A 12 6.80 -18.38 11.66
CA ILE A 12 7.55 -17.19 12.09
C ILE A 12 8.07 -16.42 10.87
N GLY A 13 8.71 -17.10 9.92
CA GLY A 13 9.30 -16.48 8.74
C GLY A 13 8.28 -15.68 7.93
N ARG A 14 7.09 -16.23 7.70
CA ARG A 14 6.03 -15.51 6.97
C ARG A 14 5.51 -14.28 7.72
N LYS A 15 5.46 -14.31 9.05
CA LYS A 15 5.10 -13.12 9.85
C LYS A 15 6.16 -12.02 9.74
N ILE A 16 7.44 -12.38 9.71
CA ILE A 16 8.55 -11.43 9.48
C ILE A 16 8.44 -10.83 8.08
N VAL A 17 8.19 -11.66 7.06
CA VAL A 17 8.00 -11.17 5.68
C VAL A 17 6.78 -10.24 5.59
N MET A 18 5.68 -10.59 6.24
CA MET A 18 4.48 -9.74 6.31
C MET A 18 4.76 -8.39 6.99
N SER A 19 5.55 -8.36 8.07
CA SER A 19 5.89 -7.10 8.74
C SER A 19 6.86 -6.25 7.93
N LEU A 20 7.86 -6.85 7.28
CA LEU A 20 8.81 -6.13 6.41
C LEU A 20 8.12 -5.50 5.21
N THR A 21 7.21 -6.24 4.56
CA THR A 21 6.43 -5.71 3.43
C THR A 21 5.48 -4.59 3.88
N GLY A 22 4.85 -4.74 5.06
CA GLY A 22 4.05 -3.66 5.65
C GLY A 22 4.87 -2.41 5.97
N LEU A 23 6.06 -2.58 6.55
CA LEU A 23 6.96 -1.46 6.86
C LEU A 23 7.41 -0.73 5.59
N PHE A 24 7.73 -1.47 4.53
CA PHE A 24 8.03 -0.89 3.22
C PHE A 24 6.87 -0.02 2.71
N LEU A 25 5.63 -0.51 2.77
CA LEU A 25 4.45 0.29 2.40
C LEU A 25 4.27 1.53 3.30
N CYS A 26 4.55 1.43 4.59
CA CYS A 26 4.54 2.59 5.49
C CYS A 26 5.56 3.66 5.08
N THR A 27 6.76 3.27 4.63
CA THR A 27 7.74 4.26 4.14
C THR A 27 7.26 4.96 2.88
N PHE A 28 6.59 4.24 1.97
CA PHE A 28 5.96 4.84 0.81
C PHE A 28 4.90 5.88 1.21
N LEU A 29 4.07 5.59 2.23
CA LEU A 29 3.04 6.52 2.69
C LEU A 29 3.61 7.87 3.15
N VAL A 30 4.82 7.89 3.72
CA VAL A 30 5.48 9.15 4.12
C VAL A 30 5.77 10.01 2.88
N VAL A 31 6.40 9.43 1.85
CA VAL A 31 6.71 10.15 0.61
C VAL A 31 5.43 10.55 -0.12
N HIS A 32 4.45 9.65 -0.16
CA HIS A 32 3.14 9.90 -0.74
C HIS A 32 2.46 11.09 -0.06
N LEU A 33 2.49 11.16 1.28
CA LEU A 33 1.94 12.29 2.03
C LEU A 33 2.66 13.60 1.69
N VAL A 34 4.00 13.60 1.57
CA VAL A 34 4.77 14.81 1.19
C VAL A 34 4.35 15.37 -0.16
N GLY A 35 4.05 14.51 -1.15
CA GLY A 35 3.49 14.92 -2.43
C GLY A 35 2.09 15.53 -2.28
N ASN A 36 1.22 14.88 -1.50
CA ASN A 36 -0.13 15.40 -1.23
C ASN A 36 -0.10 16.73 -0.47
N LEU A 37 0.90 16.98 0.38
CA LEU A 37 1.04 18.25 1.07
C LEU A 37 1.24 19.43 0.10
N GLN A 38 1.70 19.19 -1.13
CA GLN A 38 1.77 20.23 -2.15
C GLN A 38 0.40 20.79 -2.53
N LEU A 39 -0.69 20.02 -2.37
CA LEU A 39 -2.06 20.47 -2.64
C LEU A 39 -2.54 21.58 -1.69
N PHE A 40 -1.89 21.74 -0.53
CA PHE A 40 -2.21 22.83 0.41
C PHE A 40 -1.55 24.15 0.02
N LYS A 41 -0.70 24.17 -1.01
CA LYS A 41 -0.22 25.43 -1.58
C LYS A 41 -1.38 26.04 -2.35
N ASN A 42 -1.74 27.28 -2.00
CA ASN A 42 -2.79 28.05 -2.69
C ASN A 42 -2.26 28.58 -4.04
N ASP A 43 -1.76 27.69 -4.88
CA ASP A 43 -1.13 27.97 -6.17
C ASP A 43 -1.88 27.32 -7.34
N ASP A 44 -3.17 27.04 -7.17
CA ASP A 44 -4.03 26.34 -8.13
C ASP A 44 -3.49 24.96 -8.58
N GLY A 45 -2.69 24.31 -7.74
CA GLY A 45 -2.18 22.96 -7.97
C GLY A 45 -0.86 22.89 -8.73
N VAL A 46 -0.22 24.02 -8.98
CA VAL A 46 1.04 24.10 -9.75
C VAL A 46 2.15 23.31 -9.07
N ALA A 47 2.38 23.47 -7.77
CA ALA A 47 3.40 22.69 -7.06
C ALA A 47 3.13 21.19 -7.08
N PHE A 48 1.86 20.78 -7.07
CA PHE A 48 1.48 19.38 -7.16
C PHE A 48 1.76 18.80 -8.56
N ASN A 49 1.43 19.53 -9.63
CA ASN A 49 1.68 19.11 -11.00
C ASN A 49 3.19 19.02 -11.30
N VAL A 50 3.98 20.01 -10.85
CA VAL A 50 5.45 19.97 -10.99
C VAL A 50 6.04 18.76 -10.26
N TYR A 51 5.60 18.50 -9.02
CA TYR A 51 6.04 17.34 -8.26
C TYR A 51 5.66 16.02 -8.94
N SER A 52 4.42 15.93 -9.45
CA SER A 52 3.91 14.76 -10.16
C SER A 52 4.67 14.52 -11.47
N HIS A 53 4.95 15.58 -12.23
CA HIS A 53 5.75 15.52 -13.45
C HIS A 53 7.18 15.02 -13.15
N PHE A 54 7.83 15.53 -12.11
CA PHE A 54 9.15 15.06 -11.66
C PHE A 54 9.14 13.57 -11.31
N MET A 55 8.17 13.11 -10.52
CA MET A 55 8.05 11.69 -10.16
C MET A 55 7.74 10.79 -11.36
N GLY A 56 6.94 11.29 -12.30
CA GLY A 56 6.56 10.56 -13.53
C GLY A 56 7.70 10.39 -14.53
N HIS A 57 8.66 11.31 -14.57
CA HIS A 57 9.75 11.31 -15.56
C HIS A 57 11.11 10.87 -15.01
N ASN A 58 11.29 10.86 -13.69
CA ASN A 58 12.56 10.44 -13.09
C ASN A 58 12.75 8.91 -13.20
N PRO A 59 13.80 8.42 -13.89
CA PRO A 59 13.98 7.00 -14.14
C PRO A 59 14.17 6.17 -12.86
N ILE A 60 14.78 6.73 -11.82
CA ILE A 60 14.96 6.05 -10.54
C ILE A 60 13.61 5.84 -9.86
N ILE A 61 12.79 6.89 -9.81
CA ILE A 61 11.44 6.83 -9.22
C ILE A 61 10.58 5.85 -10.01
N ARG A 62 10.69 5.86 -11.35
CA ARG A 62 10.01 4.90 -12.21
C ARG A 62 10.35 3.45 -11.91
N THR A 63 11.62 3.14 -11.62
CA THR A 63 12.04 1.81 -11.18
C THR A 63 11.48 1.44 -9.81
N VAL A 64 11.52 2.37 -8.85
CA VAL A 64 10.97 2.15 -7.51
C VAL A 64 9.48 1.89 -7.55
N GLU A 65 8.73 2.54 -8.45
CA GLU A 65 7.29 2.29 -8.59
C GLU A 65 6.98 0.84 -8.97
N TRP A 66 7.73 0.23 -9.89
CA TRP A 66 7.56 -1.19 -10.19
C TRP A 66 7.81 -2.06 -8.95
N GLY A 67 8.84 -1.73 -8.17
CA GLY A 67 9.09 -2.37 -6.87
C GLY A 67 7.93 -2.19 -5.89
N LEU A 68 7.32 -1.01 -5.85
CA LEU A 68 6.16 -0.71 -5.02
C LEU A 68 4.94 -1.56 -5.41
N VAL A 69 4.62 -1.63 -6.70
CA VAL A 69 3.49 -2.43 -7.21
C VAL A 69 3.67 -3.91 -6.87
N LEU A 70 4.88 -4.45 -7.11
CA LEU A 70 5.21 -5.83 -6.76
C LEU A 70 5.16 -6.07 -5.26
N GLY A 71 5.74 -5.17 -4.46
CA GLY A 71 5.74 -5.25 -3.00
C GLY A 71 4.34 -5.18 -2.41
N PHE A 72 3.47 -4.34 -2.97
CA PHE A 72 2.07 -4.23 -2.58
C PHE A 72 1.28 -5.50 -2.92
N GLY A 73 1.43 -6.02 -4.14
CA GLY A 73 0.78 -7.28 -4.55
C GLY A 73 1.23 -8.46 -3.69
N PHE A 74 2.53 -8.54 -3.39
CA PHE A 74 3.09 -9.55 -2.51
C PHE A 74 2.59 -9.41 -1.06
N HIS A 75 2.45 -8.18 -0.55
CA HIS A 75 1.88 -7.91 0.77
C HIS A 75 0.44 -8.42 0.89
N ILE A 76 -0.41 -8.13 -0.10
CA ILE A 76 -1.79 -8.65 -0.14
C ILE A 76 -1.80 -10.18 -0.19
N TYR A 77 -0.96 -10.77 -1.05
CA TYR A 77 -0.87 -12.22 -1.18
C TYR A 77 -0.52 -12.89 0.15
N GLU A 78 0.55 -12.44 0.82
CA GLU A 78 0.95 -12.99 2.12
C GLU A 78 -0.12 -12.72 3.19
N ALA A 79 -0.77 -11.55 3.20
CA ALA A 79 -1.87 -11.23 4.11
C ALA A 79 -3.05 -12.20 3.97
N LEU A 80 -3.47 -12.49 2.74
CA LEU A 80 -4.55 -13.42 2.44
C LEU A 80 -4.18 -14.85 2.83
N MET A 81 -2.98 -15.29 2.44
CA MET A 81 -2.50 -16.64 2.76
C MET A 81 -2.38 -16.86 4.27
N LEU A 82 -1.89 -15.86 5.01
CA LEU A 82 -1.79 -15.93 6.46
C LEU A 82 -3.18 -15.94 7.11
N THR A 83 -4.12 -15.14 6.58
CA THR A 83 -5.51 -15.10 7.07
C THR A 83 -6.22 -16.44 6.86
N ILE A 84 -6.08 -17.05 5.68
CA ILE A 84 -6.68 -18.37 5.37
C ILE A 84 -6.08 -19.44 6.27
N ARG A 85 -4.74 -19.49 6.42
CA ARG A 85 -4.07 -20.47 7.29
C ARG A 85 -4.46 -20.30 8.77
N ASN A 86 -4.52 -19.07 9.26
CA ASN A 86 -4.94 -18.79 10.63
C ASN A 86 -6.40 -19.16 10.87
N LYS A 87 -7.27 -19.04 9.85
CA LYS A 87 -8.67 -19.47 9.92
C LYS A 87 -8.79 -21.00 9.91
N GLY A 88 -8.02 -21.70 9.07
CA GLY A 88 -8.01 -23.16 9.00
C GLY A 88 -7.41 -23.85 10.22
N ALA A 89 -6.48 -23.19 10.93
CA ALA A 89 -5.90 -23.69 12.18
C ALA A 89 -6.85 -23.57 13.39
N ARG A 90 -8.04 -22.97 13.23
CA ARG A 90 -9.05 -22.83 14.31
C ARG A 90 -10.05 -23.99 14.23
N ALA A 91 -9.83 -25.03 15.03
CA ALA A 91 -10.75 -26.18 15.15
C ALA A 91 -11.97 -25.88 16.05
N HIS A 92 -11.84 -25.01 17.06
CA HIS A 92 -12.91 -24.62 17.97
C HIS A 92 -12.96 -23.10 18.18
N LYS A 93 -14.15 -22.53 18.41
CA LYS A 93 -14.28 -21.16 18.94
C LYS A 93 -13.68 -21.15 20.36
N TYR A 94 -12.92 -20.11 20.70
CA TYR A 94 -12.29 -19.98 22.02
C TYR A 94 -13.31 -20.18 23.15
N ASP A 95 -13.09 -21.19 24.00
CA ASP A 95 -13.89 -21.45 25.22
C ASP A 95 -13.73 -20.35 26.28
N GLN A 96 -12.64 -19.58 26.22
CA GLN A 96 -12.38 -18.43 27.09
C GLN A 96 -11.98 -17.23 26.22
N TRP A 97 -12.92 -16.30 26.01
CA TRP A 97 -12.74 -15.10 25.19
C TRP A 97 -12.19 -13.93 26.02
N GLU A 98 -10.94 -14.03 26.47
CA GLU A 98 -10.23 -12.88 27.08
C GLU A 98 -9.55 -12.05 25.97
N ALA A 99 -10.30 -11.66 24.94
CA ALA A 99 -9.75 -11.08 23.71
C ALA A 99 -8.96 -9.78 23.96
N LYS A 100 -9.37 -8.98 24.95
CA LYS A 100 -8.69 -7.73 25.34
C LYS A 100 -7.32 -7.93 25.98
N LYS A 101 -7.05 -9.08 26.62
CA LYS A 101 -5.75 -9.34 27.27
C LYS A 101 -4.66 -9.77 26.29
N ASN A 102 -5.05 -10.34 25.14
CA ASN A 102 -4.12 -11.03 24.24
C ASN A 102 -3.79 -10.27 22.94
N SER A 103 -4.59 -9.28 22.53
CA SER A 103 -4.38 -8.56 21.27
C SER A 103 -5.16 -7.25 21.19
N GLU A 104 -4.59 -6.26 20.51
CA GLU A 104 -5.27 -5.02 20.15
C GLU A 104 -6.43 -5.25 19.16
N TRP A 105 -7.43 -4.36 19.19
CA TRP A 105 -8.60 -4.46 18.30
C TRP A 105 -8.23 -4.34 16.82
N THR A 106 -7.26 -3.48 16.50
CA THR A 106 -6.73 -3.28 15.15
C THR A 106 -6.12 -4.57 14.61
N SER A 107 -5.35 -5.29 15.42
CA SER A 107 -4.77 -6.58 15.03
C SER A 107 -5.83 -7.67 14.83
N ARG A 108 -6.95 -7.62 15.56
CA ARG A 108 -8.06 -8.58 15.38
C ARG A 108 -8.84 -8.31 14.09
N ASN A 109 -8.99 -7.05 13.72
CA ASN A 109 -9.76 -6.60 12.56
C ASN A 109 -8.86 -6.30 11.34
N MET A 110 -7.63 -6.81 11.32
CA MET A 110 -6.65 -6.52 10.27
C MET A 110 -7.18 -6.85 8.86
N GLY A 111 -7.93 -7.96 8.70
CA GLY A 111 -8.56 -8.31 7.42
C GLY A 111 -9.65 -7.33 6.99
N LEU A 112 -10.46 -6.85 7.94
CA LEU A 112 -11.51 -5.86 7.66
C LEU A 112 -10.90 -4.50 7.28
N LEU A 113 -9.94 -4.02 8.07
CA LEU A 113 -9.22 -2.77 7.80
C LEU A 113 -8.49 -2.82 6.46
N GLY A 114 -7.83 -3.95 6.15
CA GLY A 114 -7.21 -4.18 4.85
C GLY A 114 -8.19 -4.12 3.68
N SER A 115 -9.38 -4.71 3.82
CA SER A 115 -10.43 -4.64 2.78
C SER A 115 -10.94 -3.22 2.55
N ILE A 116 -11.11 -2.42 3.61
CA ILE A 116 -11.50 -1.00 3.49
C ILE A 116 -10.43 -0.22 2.72
N ILE A 117 -9.15 -0.42 3.08
CA ILE A 117 -8.02 0.20 2.38
C ILE A 117 -7.97 -0.24 0.92
N LEU A 118 -8.26 -1.50 0.61
CA LEU A 118 -8.28 -2.01 -0.76
C LEU A 118 -9.34 -1.31 -1.62
N VAL A 119 -10.56 -1.11 -1.09
CA VAL A 119 -11.61 -0.35 -1.80
C VAL A 119 -11.20 1.10 -2.02
N PHE A 120 -10.67 1.76 -0.98
CA PHE A 120 -10.12 3.10 -1.11
C PHE A 120 -9.04 3.17 -2.20
N LEU A 121 -8.13 2.19 -2.24
CA LEU A 121 -7.04 2.15 -3.21
C LEU A 121 -7.55 2.00 -4.65
N ILE A 122 -8.59 1.21 -4.90
CA ILE A 122 -9.17 1.07 -6.24
C ILE A 122 -9.68 2.43 -6.74
N VAL A 123 -10.46 3.13 -5.91
CA VAL A 123 -10.99 4.45 -6.25
C VAL A 123 -9.86 5.46 -6.42
N HIS A 124 -8.87 5.43 -5.52
CA HIS A 124 -7.70 6.30 -5.57
C HIS A 124 -6.89 6.11 -6.87
N LEU A 125 -6.57 4.87 -7.23
CA LEU A 125 -5.84 4.57 -8.46
C LEU A 125 -6.64 4.92 -9.72
N TYR A 126 -7.96 4.73 -9.70
CA TYR A 126 -8.80 5.13 -10.83
C TYR A 126 -8.80 6.65 -11.05
N ASN A 127 -8.99 7.43 -9.99
CA ASN A 127 -9.08 8.89 -10.11
C ASN A 127 -7.74 9.55 -10.46
N PHE A 128 -6.63 9.04 -9.91
CA PHE A 128 -5.32 9.67 -10.07
C PHE A 128 -4.42 8.94 -11.07
N PHE A 129 -4.13 7.65 -10.84
CA PHE A 129 -3.18 6.91 -11.67
C PHE A 129 -3.71 6.63 -13.08
N TRP A 130 -4.93 6.12 -13.19
CA TRP A 130 -5.53 5.80 -14.49
C TRP A 130 -5.72 7.06 -15.33
N ARG A 131 -6.24 8.13 -14.73
CA ARG A 131 -6.39 9.44 -15.38
C ARG A 131 -5.05 10.01 -15.86
N ALA A 132 -4.00 9.96 -15.04
CA ALA A 132 -2.68 10.45 -15.42
C ALA A 132 -2.02 9.62 -16.53
N ARG A 133 -2.26 8.29 -16.57
CA ARG A 133 -1.56 7.40 -17.51
C ARG A 133 -2.28 7.19 -18.84
N PHE A 134 -3.61 7.18 -18.82
CA PHE A 134 -4.45 6.83 -19.95
C PHE A 134 -5.46 7.93 -20.31
N GLY A 135 -5.62 8.95 -19.47
CA GLY A 135 -6.42 10.12 -19.80
C GLY A 135 -5.65 11.13 -20.65
N THR A 136 -6.33 12.22 -20.99
CA THR A 136 -5.76 13.40 -21.65
C THR A 136 -6.01 14.62 -20.77
N PRO A 137 -5.17 14.86 -19.74
CA PRO A 137 -5.31 16.03 -18.87
C PRO A 137 -5.04 17.31 -19.66
N ASP A 138 -5.75 18.38 -19.34
CA ASP A 138 -5.41 19.71 -19.87
C ASP A 138 -4.04 20.14 -19.34
N PRO A 139 -3.25 20.92 -20.08
CA PRO A 139 -1.98 21.44 -19.57
C PRO A 139 -2.18 22.49 -18.47
N ASP A 140 -1.28 22.52 -17.49
CA ASP A 140 -1.18 23.58 -16.49
C ASP A 140 -0.42 24.81 -17.04
N ILE A 141 -0.24 25.85 -16.20
CA ILE A 141 0.46 27.08 -16.60
C ILE A 141 1.94 26.86 -16.97
N GLN A 142 2.52 25.72 -16.62
CA GLN A 142 3.89 25.31 -16.95
C GLN A 142 3.94 24.26 -18.07
N HIS A 143 2.82 24.00 -18.75
CA HIS A 143 2.65 22.98 -19.79
C HIS A 143 2.87 21.53 -19.31
N ASN A 144 2.76 21.27 -18.01
CA ASN A 144 2.67 19.91 -17.48
C ASN A 144 1.22 19.41 -17.49
N ASP A 145 1.01 18.11 -17.39
CA ASP A 145 -0.34 17.54 -17.21
C ASP A 145 -0.99 18.09 -15.93
N ASN A 146 -2.18 18.69 -16.06
CA ASN A 146 -2.93 19.19 -14.92
C ASN A 146 -3.70 18.05 -14.24
N LEU A 147 -3.11 17.52 -13.17
CA LEU A 147 -3.69 16.43 -12.38
C LEU A 147 -4.46 16.93 -11.15
N TYR A 148 -4.47 18.25 -10.92
CA TYR A 148 -5.15 18.89 -9.80
C TYR A 148 -6.66 19.04 -10.03
N LYS A 149 -7.05 19.42 -11.25
CA LYS A 149 -8.46 19.52 -11.69
C LYS A 149 -8.86 18.20 -12.30
#